data_AF-A0A937R6Q2-F1
#
_entry.id   AF-A0A937R6Q2-F1
#
_cell.length_a   1.000
_cell.length_b   1.000
_cell.length_c   1.000
_cell.angle_alpha   90.00
_cell.angle_beta   90.00
_cell.angle_gamma   90.00
#
_symmetry.space_group_name_H-M   'P 1'
#
loop_
_entity.id
_entity.type
_entity.pdbx_description
1 polymer ?
#
loop_
_entity_poly.entity_id
_entity_poly.type
_entity_poly.pdbx_seq_one_letter_code
_entity_poly.pdbx_strand_id
1 'polypeptide(L)'
;MNAASTSRRPIALAALAIALLALGVGLRFYRLGAKSLWLDEAQTLFYVDRPLGETLAAVRARDAHPPLYYALLHLWMGGSSCEARARAFSALASTLTLVVFFDLARRLLGIGAALVAAGVLAVSAFQVYFAQEARHYALATLWVTLAWWFLVLLLKRGKGRAWPLWLGLAVANTAALYTFYYTLFAIVAQGAFFLVAWRERGRRLLPRWLVCQAAVGAAFAPYVPVVLARARQLREL
;
A
#
# COMPACT_ATOMS: atom_id res chain seq x y z
N MET A 1 37.64 -26.67 -10.78
CA MET A 1 36.24 -26.16 -10.65
C MET A 1 35.99 -25.81 -9.18
N ASN A 2 35.93 -24.52 -8.84
CA ASN A 2 36.04 -24.03 -7.47
C ASN A 2 34.71 -24.10 -6.68
N ALA A 3 34.63 -25.07 -5.76
CA ALA A 3 33.58 -25.19 -4.74
C ALA A 3 33.50 -23.97 -3.79
N ALA A 4 34.52 -23.10 -3.75
CA ALA A 4 34.52 -21.86 -2.97
C ALA A 4 33.64 -20.74 -3.55
N SER A 5 33.25 -20.83 -4.84
CA SER A 5 32.47 -19.76 -5.51
C SER A 5 30.96 -19.82 -5.21
N THR A 6 30.44 -20.96 -4.76
CA THR A 6 29.00 -21.17 -4.51
C THR A 6 28.57 -20.67 -3.13
N SER A 7 29.43 -20.68 -2.11
CA SER A 7 29.07 -20.25 -0.75
C SER A 7 28.96 -18.73 -0.58
N ARG A 8 29.67 -17.94 -1.38
CA ARG A 8 29.67 -16.46 -1.29
C ARG A 8 28.49 -15.79 -1.98
N ARG A 9 27.88 -16.46 -2.96
CA ARG A 9 26.72 -15.95 -3.72
C ARG A 9 25.51 -15.57 -2.85
N PRO A 10 25.01 -16.41 -1.92
CA PRO A 10 23.87 -16.04 -1.08
C PRO A 10 24.17 -14.84 -0.18
N ILE A 11 25.39 -14.73 0.35
CA ILE A 11 25.83 -13.61 1.18
C ILE A 11 25.85 -12.31 0.35
N ALA A 12 26.41 -12.35 -0.85
CA ALA A 12 26.47 -11.18 -1.74
C ALA A 12 25.07 -10.69 -2.15
N LEU A 13 24.13 -11.60 -2.45
CA LEU A 13 22.75 -11.24 -2.79
C LEU A 13 22.00 -10.63 -1.60
N ALA A 14 22.21 -11.17 -0.39
CA ALA A 14 21.63 -10.60 0.82
C ALA A 14 22.21 -9.21 1.12
N ALA A 15 23.52 -9.04 1.01
CA ALA A 15 24.18 -7.74 1.18
C ALA A 15 23.66 -6.70 0.17
N LEU A 16 23.46 -7.10 -1.09
CA LEU A 16 22.87 -6.23 -2.11
C LEU A 16 21.42 -5.85 -1.77
N ALA A 17 20.59 -6.80 -1.32
CA ALA A 17 19.22 -6.50 -0.91
C ALA A 17 19.18 -5.50 0.25
N ILE A 18 20.06 -5.68 1.25
CA ILE A 18 20.20 -4.77 2.39
C ILE A 18 20.66 -3.39 1.92
N ALA A 19 21.65 -3.32 1.02
CA ALA A 19 22.14 -2.06 0.47
C ALA A 19 21.05 -1.30 -0.30
N LEU A 20 20.25 -2.00 -1.13
CA LEU A 20 19.12 -1.40 -1.84
C LEU A 20 18.03 -0.90 -0.89
N LEU A 21 17.74 -1.65 0.17
CA LEU A 21 16.79 -1.22 1.19
C LEU A 21 17.32 0.01 1.95
N ALA A 22 18.59 0.01 2.36
CA ALA A 22 19.22 1.13 3.04
C ALA A 22 19.24 2.39 2.17
N LEU A 23 19.57 2.25 0.88
CA LEU A 23 19.47 3.34 -0.10
C LEU A 23 18.03 3.85 -0.22
N GLY A 24 17.07 2.95 -0.38
CA GLY A 24 15.65 3.29 -0.49
C GLY A 24 15.11 4.02 0.74
N VAL A 25 15.52 3.60 1.94
CA VAL A 25 15.22 4.28 3.22
C VAL A 25 15.87 5.66 3.25
N GLY A 26 17.17 5.74 2.94
CA GLY A 26 17.90 7.00 2.92
C GLY A 26 17.23 8.03 2.03
N LEU A 27 16.86 7.65 0.80
CA LEU A 27 16.16 8.53 -0.14
C LEU A 27 14.79 8.98 0.37
N ARG A 28 14.02 8.10 1.00
CA ARG A 28 12.67 8.41 1.51
C ARG A 28 12.71 9.36 2.70
N PHE A 29 13.69 9.20 3.59
CA PHE A 29 13.81 10.03 4.80
C PHE A 29 14.73 11.25 4.63
N TYR A 30 15.40 11.38 3.48
CA TYR A 30 16.29 12.50 3.21
C TYR A 30 15.53 13.84 3.22
N ARG A 31 15.88 14.72 4.18
CA ARG A 31 15.39 16.11 4.26
C ARG A 31 13.85 16.24 4.27
N LEU A 32 13.14 15.36 4.97
CA LEU A 32 11.66 15.36 5.03
C LEU A 32 11.03 16.72 5.41
N GLY A 33 11.69 17.51 6.26
CA GLY A 33 11.20 18.84 6.69
C GLY A 33 11.74 20.02 5.90
N ALA A 34 12.47 19.82 4.80
CA ALA A 34 13.15 20.92 4.11
C ALA A 34 12.30 21.63 3.06
N LYS A 35 11.22 20.99 2.57
CA LYS A 35 10.32 21.55 1.57
C LYS A 35 9.11 22.17 2.26
N SER A 36 8.65 23.32 1.80
CA SER A 36 7.34 23.85 2.20
C SER A 36 6.22 22.87 1.87
N LEU A 37 5.11 22.94 2.59
CA LEU A 37 3.93 22.12 2.33
C LEU A 37 3.26 22.51 1.01
N TRP A 38 2.82 21.50 0.27
CA TRP A 38 1.79 21.71 -0.74
C TRP A 38 0.45 22.08 -0.09
N LEU A 39 -0.45 22.68 -0.87
CA LEU A 39 -1.77 23.08 -0.39
C LEU A 39 -2.55 21.89 0.20
N ASP A 40 -2.49 20.73 -0.44
CA ASP A 40 -3.19 19.53 -0.01
C ASP A 40 -2.53 18.84 1.20
N GLU A 41 -1.20 18.95 1.36
CA GLU A 41 -0.51 18.57 2.60
C GLU A 41 -0.93 19.47 3.77
N ALA A 42 -0.99 20.79 3.53
CA ALA A 42 -1.44 21.75 4.54
C ALA A 42 -2.90 21.50 4.95
N GLN A 43 -3.79 21.21 3.99
CA GLN A 43 -5.16 20.78 4.28
C GLN A 43 -5.22 19.49 5.08
N THR A 44 -4.35 18.52 4.77
CA THR A 44 -4.26 17.27 5.52
C THR A 44 -3.88 17.53 6.97
N LEU A 45 -2.84 18.33 7.21
CA LEU A 45 -2.40 18.71 8.55
C LEU A 45 -3.48 19.47 9.32
N PHE A 46 -4.17 20.39 8.65
CA PHE A 46 -5.29 21.12 9.23
C PHE A 46 -6.45 20.23 9.67
N TYR A 47 -6.72 19.11 8.96
CA TYR A 47 -7.73 18.15 9.40
C TYR A 47 -7.27 17.35 10.61
N VAL A 48 -6.04 16.82 10.59
CA VAL A 48 -5.56 15.88 11.63
C VAL A 48 -5.16 16.57 12.94
N ASP A 49 -5.05 17.90 12.96
CA ASP A 49 -4.81 18.68 14.18
C ASP A 49 -6.04 18.72 15.12
N ARG A 50 -7.21 18.35 14.61
CA ARG A 50 -8.48 18.30 15.36
C ARG A 50 -8.67 16.97 16.08
N PRO A 51 -9.56 16.88 17.08
CA PRO A 51 -9.97 15.59 17.64
C PRO A 51 -10.39 14.59 16.57
N LEU A 52 -10.11 13.30 16.76
CA LEU A 52 -10.34 12.27 15.74
C LEU A 52 -11.78 12.26 15.20
N GLY A 53 -12.79 12.42 16.06
CA GLY A 53 -14.19 12.47 15.65
C GLY A 53 -14.48 13.63 14.68
N GLU A 54 -13.92 14.81 14.95
CA GLU A 54 -14.04 15.98 14.09
C GLU A 54 -13.24 15.84 12.80
N THR A 55 -12.05 15.23 12.87
CA THR A 55 -11.25 14.88 11.67
C THR A 55 -12.08 14.01 10.72
N LEU A 56 -12.67 12.93 11.23
CA LEU A 56 -13.47 11.99 10.43
C LEU A 56 -14.73 12.66 9.85
N ALA A 57 -15.41 13.48 10.65
CA ALA A 57 -16.57 14.23 10.20
C ALA A 57 -16.20 15.25 9.11
N ALA A 58 -15.10 15.99 9.30
CA ALA A 58 -14.62 16.99 8.35
C ALA A 58 -14.18 16.35 7.03
N VAL A 59 -13.42 15.26 7.08
CA VAL A 59 -12.97 14.52 5.88
C VAL A 59 -14.17 13.99 5.10
N ARG A 60 -15.14 13.36 5.78
CA ARG A 60 -16.38 12.90 5.12
C ARG A 60 -17.16 14.07 4.50
N ALA A 61 -17.18 15.23 5.16
CA ALA A 61 -17.95 16.39 4.75
C ALA A 61 -17.26 17.31 3.72
N ARG A 62 -15.93 17.25 3.57
CA ARG A 62 -15.19 18.22 2.73
C ARG A 62 -14.09 17.63 1.85
N ASP A 63 -13.54 16.46 2.17
CA ASP A 63 -12.50 15.84 1.34
C ASP A 63 -13.12 14.88 0.32
N ALA A 64 -12.43 14.71 -0.81
CA ALA A 64 -12.77 13.71 -1.81
C ALA A 64 -12.27 12.31 -1.38
N HIS A 65 -11.25 12.24 -0.52
CA HIS A 65 -10.55 11.00 -0.20
C HIS A 65 -11.11 10.32 1.06
N PRO A 66 -11.05 8.98 1.13
CA PRO A 66 -11.60 8.26 2.27
C PRO A 66 -10.72 8.38 3.53
N PRO A 67 -11.30 8.15 4.73
CA PRO A 67 -10.76 8.70 5.96
C PRO A 67 -9.57 7.96 6.59
N LEU A 68 -9.18 6.78 6.09
CA LEU A 68 -8.21 5.93 6.81
C LEU A 68 -6.84 6.60 6.94
N TYR A 69 -6.36 7.28 5.89
CA TYR A 69 -5.09 7.97 5.95
C TYR A 69 -5.07 9.04 7.05
N TYR A 70 -6.11 9.89 7.08
CA TYR A 70 -6.25 10.96 8.08
C TYR A 70 -6.38 10.40 9.50
N ALA A 71 -7.13 9.31 9.68
CA ALA A 71 -7.29 8.67 10.98
C ALA A 71 -5.94 8.13 11.52
N LEU A 72 -5.18 7.42 10.68
CA LEU A 72 -3.88 6.87 11.08
C LEU A 72 -2.85 7.98 11.27
N LEU A 73 -2.86 9.00 10.41
CA LEU A 73 -1.97 10.14 10.54
C LEU A 73 -2.27 10.94 11.81
N HIS A 74 -3.54 11.16 12.19
CA HIS A 74 -3.91 11.81 13.45
C HIS A 74 -3.29 11.09 14.66
N LEU A 75 -3.45 9.76 14.72
CA LEU A 75 -2.85 8.94 15.78
C LEU A 75 -1.31 9.01 15.76
N TRP A 76 -0.70 9.00 14.57
CA TRP A 76 0.74 9.13 14.42
C TRP A 76 1.28 10.49 14.88
N MET A 77 0.56 11.57 14.58
CA MET A 77 0.95 12.92 14.95
C MET A 77 0.84 13.13 16.46
N GLY A 78 -0.18 12.55 17.12
CA GLY A 78 -0.32 12.62 18.58
C GLY A 78 -0.27 14.05 19.11
N GLY A 79 -0.93 14.99 18.42
CA GLY A 79 -0.94 16.43 18.74
C GLY A 79 0.30 17.21 18.28
N SER A 80 1.24 16.58 17.56
CA SER A 80 2.33 17.31 16.92
C SER A 80 1.86 18.01 15.65
N SER A 81 2.43 19.19 15.37
CA SER A 81 2.29 19.92 14.10
C SER A 81 3.53 19.85 13.21
N CYS A 82 4.49 18.97 13.54
CA CYS A 82 5.76 18.87 12.83
C CYS A 82 5.59 18.25 11.42
N GLU A 83 5.90 19.03 10.38
CA GLU A 83 5.80 18.59 8.97
C GLU A 83 6.63 17.34 8.68
N ALA A 84 7.87 17.29 9.20
CA ALA A 84 8.76 16.15 9.03
C ALA A 84 8.18 14.87 9.66
N ARG A 85 7.48 15.00 10.80
CA ARG A 85 6.80 13.88 11.45
C ARG A 85 5.65 13.36 10.59
N ALA A 86 4.87 14.26 10.00
CA ALA A 86 3.76 13.86 9.12
C ALA A 86 4.27 13.13 7.87
N ARG A 87 5.29 13.67 7.21
CA ARG A 87 5.90 13.02 6.03
C ARG A 87 6.63 11.72 6.40
N ALA A 88 7.16 11.59 7.62
CA ALA A 88 7.76 10.34 8.10
C ALA A 88 6.76 9.17 8.14
N PHE A 89 5.46 9.44 8.35
CA PHE A 89 4.42 8.41 8.26
C PHE A 89 4.34 7.82 6.85
N SER A 90 4.27 8.67 5.83
CA SER A 90 4.28 8.26 4.42
C SER A 90 5.60 7.59 4.02
N ALA A 91 6.73 8.12 4.49
CA ALA A 91 8.05 7.55 4.23
C ALA A 91 8.19 6.13 4.82
N LEU A 92 7.64 5.91 6.01
CA LEU A 92 7.56 4.59 6.63
C LEU A 92 6.68 3.63 5.80
N ALA A 93 5.49 4.05 5.37
CA ALA A 93 4.63 3.23 4.52
C ALA A 93 5.29 2.86 3.18
N SER A 94 5.99 3.81 2.55
CA SER A 94 6.75 3.57 1.32
C SER A 94 7.96 2.64 1.55
N THR A 95 8.60 2.73 2.71
CA THR A 95 9.70 1.81 3.09
C THR A 95 9.18 0.38 3.30
N LEU A 96 8.06 0.22 4.00
CA LEU A 96 7.42 -1.10 4.15
C LEU A 96 7.00 -1.67 2.79
N THR A 97 6.57 -0.80 1.87
CA THR A 97 6.26 -1.20 0.49
C THR A 97 7.48 -1.83 -0.19
N LEU A 98 8.68 -1.27 -0.04
CA LEU A 98 9.91 -1.85 -0.61
C LEU A 98 10.14 -3.30 -0.13
N VAL A 99 9.95 -3.53 1.17
CA VAL A 99 10.17 -4.86 1.77
C VAL A 99 9.15 -5.87 1.25
N VAL A 100 7.86 -5.52 1.27
CA VAL A 100 6.79 -6.40 0.79
C VAL A 100 6.90 -6.63 -0.71
N PHE A 101 7.22 -5.60 -1.48
CA PHE A 101 7.40 -5.67 -2.93
C PHE A 101 8.58 -6.56 -3.31
N PHE A 102 9.71 -6.46 -2.61
CA PHE A 102 10.85 -7.35 -2.86
C PHE A 102 10.46 -8.82 -2.67
N ASP A 103 9.74 -9.16 -1.58
CA ASP A 103 9.30 -10.54 -1.35
C ASP A 103 8.26 -10.99 -2.39
N LEU A 104 7.33 -10.11 -2.77
CA LEU A 104 6.36 -10.35 -3.84
C LEU A 104 7.07 -10.64 -5.18
N ALA A 105 8.00 -9.78 -5.59
CA ALA A 105 8.78 -9.93 -6.82
C ALA A 105 9.64 -11.20 -6.79
N ARG A 106 10.27 -11.51 -5.65
CA ARG A 106 11.07 -12.73 -5.46
C ARG A 106 10.23 -13.98 -5.64
N ARG A 107 9.00 -13.98 -5.12
CA ARG A 107 8.08 -15.10 -5.30
C ARG A 107 7.64 -15.24 -6.75
N LEU A 108 7.42 -14.15 -7.48
CA LEU A 108 6.92 -14.19 -8.85
C LEU A 108 8.01 -14.48 -9.88
N LEU A 109 9.18 -13.87 -9.73
CA LEU A 109 10.21 -13.76 -10.77
C LEU A 109 11.57 -14.35 -10.37
N GLY A 110 11.72 -14.79 -9.12
CA GLY A 110 13.00 -15.26 -8.57
C GLY A 110 13.88 -14.13 -8.03
N ILE A 111 15.00 -14.49 -7.38
CA ILE A 111 15.83 -13.55 -6.60
C ILE A 111 16.52 -12.48 -7.46
N GLY A 112 17.04 -12.84 -8.63
CA GLY A 112 17.76 -11.89 -9.50
C GLY A 112 16.84 -10.79 -10.01
N ALA A 113 15.70 -11.17 -10.61
CA ALA A 113 14.70 -10.22 -11.09
C ALA A 113 14.10 -9.38 -9.94
N ALA A 114 13.95 -9.95 -8.75
CA ALA A 114 13.45 -9.20 -7.58
C ALA A 114 14.42 -8.13 -7.11
N LEU A 115 15.74 -8.39 -7.14
CA LEU A 115 16.75 -7.38 -6.81
C LEU A 115 16.72 -6.21 -7.81
N VAL A 116 16.58 -6.51 -9.10
CA VAL A 116 16.43 -5.46 -10.14
C VAL A 116 15.14 -4.67 -9.92
N ALA A 117 14.01 -5.35 -9.75
CA ALA A 117 12.71 -4.69 -9.54
C ALA A 117 12.68 -3.84 -8.27
N ALA A 118 13.21 -4.35 -7.15
CA ALA A 118 13.32 -3.61 -5.90
C ALA A 118 14.31 -2.45 -6.01
N GLY A 119 15.41 -2.59 -6.76
CA GLY A 119 16.34 -1.51 -7.06
C GLY A 119 15.66 -0.38 -7.82
N VAL A 120 14.92 -0.70 -8.88
CA VAL A 120 14.12 0.28 -9.64
C VAL A 120 13.11 0.99 -8.72
N LEU A 121 12.40 0.26 -7.87
CA LEU A 121 11.43 0.84 -6.93
C LEU A 121 12.11 1.69 -5.84
N ALA A 122 13.30 1.31 -5.39
CA ALA A 122 14.05 2.01 -4.35
C ALA A 122 14.47 3.42 -4.82
N VAL A 123 14.90 3.55 -6.07
CA VAL A 123 15.40 4.81 -6.66
C VAL A 123 14.38 5.52 -7.55
N SER A 124 13.19 4.96 -7.72
CA SER A 124 12.14 5.57 -8.54
C SER A 124 11.77 6.97 -8.01
N ALA A 125 11.95 7.99 -8.85
CA ALA A 125 11.68 9.38 -8.50
C ALA A 125 10.23 9.58 -8.03
N PHE A 126 9.26 8.95 -8.68
CA PHE A 126 7.84 9.01 -8.28
C PHE A 126 7.60 8.36 -6.90
N GLN A 127 8.21 7.21 -6.63
CA GLN A 127 8.05 6.55 -5.33
C GLN A 127 8.69 7.33 -4.19
N VAL A 128 9.86 7.92 -4.43
CA VAL A 128 10.52 8.79 -3.45
C VAL A 128 9.73 10.07 -3.26
N TYR A 129 9.22 10.68 -4.33
CA TYR A 129 8.38 11.87 -4.28
C TYR A 129 7.14 11.63 -3.40
N PHE A 130 6.34 10.62 -3.70
CA PHE A 130 5.13 10.31 -2.91
C PHE A 130 5.43 9.76 -1.51
N ALA A 131 6.63 9.24 -1.25
CA ALA A 131 7.06 8.88 0.10
C ALA A 131 7.28 10.10 0.98
N GLN A 132 7.60 11.26 0.39
CA GLN A 132 7.89 12.50 1.09
C GLN A 132 6.71 13.47 1.16
N GLU A 133 5.53 13.06 0.71
CA GLU A 133 4.30 13.84 0.88
C GLU A 133 3.49 13.32 2.06
N ALA A 134 2.96 14.22 2.88
CA ALA A 134 1.97 13.92 3.92
C ALA A 134 0.59 13.65 3.29
N ARG A 135 0.54 12.71 2.33
CA ARG A 135 -0.62 12.31 1.54
C ARG A 135 -0.77 10.78 1.47
N HIS A 136 -1.94 10.35 1.04
CA HIS A 136 -2.40 8.97 1.09
C HIS A 136 -1.72 8.01 0.10
N TYR A 137 -0.95 8.51 -0.88
CA TYR A 137 -0.38 7.71 -1.97
C TYR A 137 0.55 6.59 -1.48
N ALA A 138 1.49 6.90 -0.57
CA ALA A 138 2.43 5.91 -0.05
C ALA A 138 1.73 4.78 0.71
N LEU A 139 0.72 5.13 1.53
CA LEU A 139 -0.07 4.18 2.28
C LEU A 139 -0.96 3.32 1.37
N ALA A 140 -1.59 3.92 0.36
CA ALA A 140 -2.38 3.18 -0.65
C ALA A 140 -1.51 2.17 -1.39
N THR A 141 -0.29 2.57 -1.78
CA THR A 141 0.68 1.69 -2.45
C THR A 141 1.06 0.50 -1.56
N LEU A 142 1.27 0.72 -0.27
CA LEU A 142 1.52 -0.36 0.69
C LEU A 142 0.36 -1.36 0.74
N TRP A 143 -0.88 -0.87 0.90
CA TRP A 143 -2.06 -1.74 0.98
C TRP A 143 -2.28 -2.55 -0.29
N VAL A 144 -2.14 -1.92 -1.45
CA VAL A 144 -2.23 -2.61 -2.74
C VAL A 144 -1.14 -3.67 -2.87
N THR A 145 0.09 -3.36 -2.48
CA THR A 145 1.22 -4.31 -2.54
C THR A 145 1.00 -5.50 -1.61
N LEU A 146 0.49 -5.25 -0.39
CA LEU A 146 0.11 -6.30 0.56
C LEU A 146 -1.02 -7.18 0.01
N ALA A 147 -2.04 -6.60 -0.62
CA ALA A 147 -3.12 -7.37 -1.24
C ALA A 147 -2.60 -8.30 -2.33
N TRP A 148 -1.74 -7.82 -3.22
CA TRP A 148 -1.05 -8.66 -4.21
C TRP A 148 -0.19 -9.75 -3.55
N TRP A 149 0.52 -9.41 -2.47
CA TRP A 149 1.32 -10.37 -1.72
C TRP A 149 0.46 -11.51 -1.14
N PHE A 150 -0.65 -11.19 -0.47
CA PHE A 150 -1.59 -12.21 0.04
C PHE A 150 -2.20 -13.06 -1.08
N LEU A 151 -2.57 -12.45 -2.20
CA LEU A 151 -3.11 -13.15 -3.36
C LEU A 151 -2.10 -14.15 -3.93
N VAL A 152 -0.84 -13.73 -4.13
CA VAL A 152 0.22 -14.62 -4.62
C VAL A 152 0.51 -15.75 -3.64
N LEU A 153 0.49 -15.49 -2.33
CA LEU A 153 0.61 -16.55 -1.33
C LEU A 153 -0.53 -17.55 -1.40
N LEU A 154 -1.78 -17.09 -1.56
CA LEU A 154 -2.95 -17.95 -1.70
C LEU A 154 -2.83 -18.87 -2.92
N LEU A 155 -2.40 -18.33 -4.06
CA LEU A 155 -2.26 -19.09 -5.32
C LEU A 155 -1.11 -20.10 -5.29
N LYS A 156 -0.02 -19.79 -4.58
CA LYS A 156 1.12 -20.70 -4.43
C LYS A 156 0.92 -21.74 -3.33
N ARG A 157 -0.08 -21.58 -2.47
CA ARG A 157 -0.31 -22.46 -1.33
C ARG A 157 -0.83 -23.84 -1.74
N GLY A 158 -0.35 -24.88 -1.06
CA GLY A 158 -0.88 -26.24 -1.14
C GLY A 158 -2.12 -26.45 -0.25
N LYS A 159 -2.33 -27.69 0.20
CA LYS A 159 -3.44 -28.03 1.12
C LYS A 159 -3.18 -27.42 2.52
N GLY A 160 -4.23 -26.92 3.19
CA GLY A 160 -4.16 -26.42 4.57
C GLY A 160 -5.05 -25.22 4.89
N ARG A 161 -4.98 -24.75 6.15
CA ARG A 161 -5.82 -23.67 6.70
C ARG A 161 -5.42 -22.29 6.16
N ALA A 162 -6.18 -21.77 5.19
CA ALA A 162 -5.87 -20.54 4.45
C ALA A 162 -6.60 -19.26 4.90
N TRP A 163 -7.48 -19.34 5.91
CA TRP A 163 -8.28 -18.18 6.33
C TRP A 163 -7.47 -16.93 6.73
N PRO A 164 -6.25 -16.99 7.33
CA PRO A 164 -5.51 -15.78 7.67
C PRO A 164 -5.07 -14.99 6.43
N LEU A 165 -4.77 -15.70 5.34
CA LEU A 165 -4.38 -15.06 4.07
C LEU A 165 -5.60 -14.43 3.38
N TRP A 166 -6.76 -15.08 3.46
CA TRP A 166 -8.02 -14.51 2.96
C TRP A 166 -8.43 -13.27 3.76
N LEU A 167 -8.29 -13.33 5.09
CA LEU A 167 -8.54 -12.18 5.96
C LEU A 167 -7.55 -11.06 5.65
N GLY A 168 -6.25 -11.36 5.53
CA GLY A 168 -5.23 -10.39 5.16
C GLY A 168 -5.51 -9.71 3.82
N LEU A 169 -5.93 -10.47 2.81
CA LEU A 169 -6.34 -9.94 1.51
C LEU A 169 -7.55 -9.01 1.63
N ALA A 170 -8.60 -9.44 2.36
CA ALA A 170 -9.81 -8.64 2.56
C ALA A 170 -9.51 -7.33 3.31
N VAL A 171 -8.70 -7.41 4.37
CA VAL A 171 -8.27 -6.24 5.16
C VAL A 171 -7.42 -5.29 4.30
N ALA A 172 -6.44 -5.80 3.56
CA ALA A 172 -5.59 -4.98 2.70
C ALA A 172 -6.41 -4.27 1.59
N ASN A 173 -7.31 -4.97 0.92
CA ASN A 173 -8.17 -4.35 -0.12
C ASN A 173 -9.16 -3.34 0.47
N THR A 174 -9.75 -3.64 1.63
CA THR A 174 -10.64 -2.69 2.32
C THR A 174 -9.87 -1.45 2.77
N ALA A 175 -8.70 -1.64 3.38
CA ALA A 175 -7.83 -0.54 3.80
C ALA A 175 -7.34 0.30 2.61
N ALA A 176 -7.03 -0.33 1.47
CA ALA A 176 -6.71 0.38 0.23
C ALA A 176 -7.87 1.27 -0.23
N LEU A 177 -9.09 0.75 -0.28
CA LEU A 177 -10.29 1.53 -0.65
C LEU A 177 -10.56 2.67 0.33
N TYR A 178 -10.41 2.42 1.64
CA TYR A 178 -10.56 3.46 2.68
C TYR A 178 -9.37 4.43 2.77
N THR A 179 -8.29 4.21 2.00
CA THR A 179 -7.17 5.15 1.85
C THR A 179 -7.32 5.94 0.54
N PHE A 180 -7.68 5.27 -0.54
CA PHE A 180 -7.81 5.84 -1.88
C PHE A 180 -8.76 4.99 -2.73
N TYR A 181 -9.97 5.49 -3.03
CA TYR A 181 -11.02 4.70 -3.68
C TYR A 181 -10.65 4.24 -5.11
N TYR A 182 -9.74 4.93 -5.81
CA TYR A 182 -9.23 4.49 -7.12
C TYR A 182 -8.41 3.18 -7.05
N THR A 183 -8.01 2.73 -5.86
CA THR A 183 -7.46 1.37 -5.68
C THR A 183 -8.43 0.26 -6.08
N LEU A 184 -9.71 0.58 -6.31
CA LEU A 184 -10.65 -0.30 -7.00
C LEU A 184 -10.08 -0.87 -8.30
N PHE A 185 -9.34 -0.09 -9.09
CA PHE A 185 -8.69 -0.58 -10.31
C PHE A 185 -7.67 -1.68 -10.02
N ALA A 186 -6.94 -1.58 -8.91
CA ALA A 186 -6.02 -2.64 -8.48
C ALA A 186 -6.78 -3.91 -8.08
N ILE A 187 -7.94 -3.78 -7.43
CA ILE A 187 -8.81 -4.93 -7.08
C ILE A 187 -9.36 -5.59 -8.36
N VAL A 188 -9.77 -4.81 -9.36
CA VAL A 188 -10.20 -5.34 -10.66
C VAL A 188 -9.05 -6.09 -11.34
N ALA A 189 -7.83 -5.53 -11.32
CA ALA A 189 -6.65 -6.19 -11.86
C ALA A 189 -6.30 -7.49 -11.10
N GLN A 190 -6.45 -7.52 -9.78
CA GLN A 190 -6.32 -8.76 -8.99
C GLN A 190 -7.36 -9.80 -9.42
N GLY A 191 -8.59 -9.37 -9.68
CA GLY A 191 -9.64 -10.21 -10.26
C GLY A 191 -9.20 -10.80 -11.58
N ALA A 192 -8.84 -9.97 -12.57
CA ALA A 192 -8.36 -10.42 -13.87
C ALA A 192 -7.18 -11.40 -13.75
N PHE A 193 -6.20 -11.10 -12.90
CA PHE A 193 -5.06 -11.99 -12.62
C PHE A 193 -5.50 -13.32 -12.01
N PHE A 194 -6.41 -13.30 -11.03
CA PHE A 194 -6.99 -14.51 -10.44
C PHE A 194 -7.69 -15.37 -11.50
N LEU A 195 -8.40 -14.75 -12.44
CA LEU A 195 -9.08 -15.46 -13.53
C LEU A 195 -8.11 -16.03 -14.58
N VAL A 196 -6.97 -15.38 -14.84
CA VAL A 196 -5.93 -15.90 -15.76
C VAL A 196 -5.13 -17.02 -15.12
N ALA A 197 -4.74 -16.86 -13.85
CA ALA A 197 -4.06 -17.89 -13.06
C ALA A 197 -4.97 -19.10 -12.70
N TRP A 198 -6.25 -19.05 -13.11
CA TRP A 198 -7.35 -19.97 -12.77
C TRP A 198 -7.15 -21.39 -13.29
N ARG A 199 -6.56 -21.61 -14.48
CA ARG A 199 -6.77 -22.83 -15.28
C ARG A 199 -6.48 -24.17 -14.57
N GLU A 200 -5.62 -24.22 -13.54
CA GLU A 200 -5.28 -25.48 -12.86
C GLU A 200 -5.65 -25.56 -11.37
N ARG A 201 -5.71 -24.43 -10.64
CA ARG A 201 -5.90 -24.42 -9.16
C ARG A 201 -7.02 -23.51 -8.67
N GLY A 202 -7.55 -22.61 -9.52
CA GLY A 202 -8.47 -21.54 -9.13
C GLY A 202 -9.92 -21.97 -8.86
N ARG A 203 -10.43 -23.03 -9.51
CA ARG A 203 -11.83 -23.48 -9.35
C ARG A 203 -12.19 -23.79 -7.89
N ARG A 204 -11.25 -24.35 -7.12
CA ARG A 204 -11.44 -24.65 -5.69
C ARG A 204 -11.42 -23.40 -4.80
N LEU A 205 -10.79 -22.33 -5.26
CA LEU A 205 -10.66 -21.07 -4.52
C LEU A 205 -11.75 -20.06 -4.88
N LEU A 206 -12.45 -20.24 -6.02
CA LEU A 206 -13.46 -19.29 -6.50
C LEU A 206 -14.54 -18.95 -5.47
N PRO A 207 -15.17 -19.90 -4.74
CA PRO A 207 -16.17 -19.53 -3.74
C PRO A 207 -15.58 -18.64 -2.64
N ARG A 208 -14.34 -18.93 -2.20
CA ARG A 208 -13.64 -18.13 -1.18
C ARG A 208 -13.23 -16.76 -1.71
N TRP A 209 -12.83 -16.69 -2.98
CA TRP A 209 -12.57 -15.44 -3.67
C TRP A 209 -13.84 -14.57 -3.71
N LEU A 210 -14.97 -15.12 -4.13
CA LEU A 210 -16.25 -14.39 -4.17
C LEU A 210 -16.68 -13.93 -2.78
N VAL A 211 -16.54 -14.76 -1.75
CA VAL A 211 -16.80 -14.36 -0.35
C VAL A 211 -15.86 -13.23 0.09
N CYS A 212 -14.58 -13.31 -0.26
CA CYS A 212 -13.60 -12.25 0.03
C CYS A 212 -13.99 -10.92 -0.63
N GLN A 213 -14.32 -10.95 -1.93
CA GLN A 213 -14.76 -9.76 -2.67
C GLN A 213 -16.08 -9.19 -2.14
N ALA A 214 -17.04 -10.06 -1.78
CA ALA A 214 -18.29 -9.66 -1.15
C ALA A 214 -18.05 -8.99 0.21
N ALA A 215 -17.12 -9.53 1.02
CA ALA A 215 -16.75 -8.94 2.30
C ALA A 215 -16.09 -7.55 2.14
N VAL A 216 -15.18 -7.40 1.16
CA VAL A 216 -14.58 -6.09 0.83
C VAL A 216 -15.65 -5.10 0.37
N GLY A 217 -16.54 -5.53 -0.52
CA GLY A 217 -17.66 -4.72 -1.02
C GLY A 217 -18.60 -4.29 0.10
N ALA A 218 -19.00 -5.21 0.97
CA ALA A 218 -19.86 -4.94 2.12
C ALA A 218 -19.18 -3.99 3.13
N ALA A 219 -17.88 -4.16 3.38
CA ALA A 219 -17.11 -3.28 4.27
C ALA A 219 -16.99 -1.86 3.73
N PHE A 220 -16.89 -1.69 2.40
CA PHE A 220 -16.79 -0.37 1.76
C PHE A 220 -18.17 0.27 1.42
N ALA A 221 -19.24 -0.53 1.39
CA ALA A 221 -20.59 -0.08 1.03
C ALA A 221 -21.06 1.18 1.78
N PRO A 222 -20.82 1.37 3.10
CA PRO A 222 -21.22 2.57 3.82
C PRO A 222 -20.59 3.87 3.29
N TYR A 223 -19.46 3.80 2.59
CA TYR A 223 -18.76 4.96 2.05
C TYR A 223 -19.18 5.29 0.61
N VAL A 224 -19.85 4.38 -0.10
CA VAL A 224 -20.30 4.59 -1.49
C VAL A 224 -21.20 5.82 -1.66
N PRO A 225 -22.20 6.10 -0.79
CA PRO A 225 -23.02 7.31 -0.92
C PRO A 225 -22.20 8.61 -0.83
N VAL A 226 -21.12 8.62 -0.05
CA VAL A 226 -20.24 9.78 0.09
C VAL A 226 -19.51 10.05 -1.23
N VAL A 227 -18.97 9.00 -1.85
CA VAL A 227 -18.30 9.11 -3.17
C VAL A 227 -19.28 9.60 -4.24
N LEU A 228 -20.51 9.08 -4.26
CA LEU A 228 -21.53 9.48 -5.22
C LEU A 228 -21.97 10.93 -5.04
N ALA A 229 -22.14 11.39 -3.79
CA ALA A 229 -22.47 12.79 -3.50
C ALA A 229 -21.37 13.73 -4.01
N ARG A 230 -20.09 13.36 -3.85
CA ARG A 230 -18.94 14.13 -4.37
C ARG A 230 -18.91 14.18 -5.89
N ALA A 231 -19.15 13.05 -6.54
CA ALA A 231 -19.19 13.00 -8.00
C ALA A 231 -20.29 13.89 -8.59
N ARG A 232 -21.42 14.07 -7.88
CA ARG A 232 -22.48 15.01 -8.29
C ARG A 232 -22.06 16.46 -8.10
N GLN A 233 -21.50 16.80 -6.94
CA GLN A 233 -21.05 18.16 -6.64
C GLN A 233 -20.02 18.67 -7.67
N LEU A 234 -19.12 17.81 -8.14
CA LEU A 234 -18.14 18.17 -9.17
C LEU A 234 -18.74 18.40 -10.57
N ARG A 235 -19.95 17.90 -10.84
CA ARG A 235 -20.64 18.15 -12.12
C ARG A 235 -21.40 19.47 -12.14
N GLU A 236 -21.62 20.06 -10.96
CA GLU A 236 -22.37 21.30 -10.78
C GLU A 236 -21.45 22.54 -10.75
N LEU A 237 -20.13 22.35 -10.83
CA LEU A 237 -19.09 23.38 -10.97
C LEU A 237 -18.71 23.57 -12.44
#